data_AF-A0A1B9YFG6-F1
#
_entry.id   AF-A0A1B9YFG6-F1
#
_cell.length_a   1.000
_cell.length_b   1.000
_cell.length_c   1.000
_cell.angle_alpha   90.00
_cell.angle_beta   90.00
_cell.angle_gamma   90.00
#
_symmetry.space_group_name_H-M   'P 1'
#
loop_
_entity.id
_entity.type
_entity.pdbx_description
1 polymer ?
#
loop_
_entity_poly.entity_id
_entity_poly.type
_entity_poly.pdbx_seq_one_letter_code
_entity_poly.pdbx_strand_id
1 'polypeptide(L)'
;MLIFFNIICFAQVPAGHQNSNFAELKKIKENNKLLKTKDSIRTSILKDELDNIINSMSKELEKYKSELKKIRTNDSLGIAVQKEKINALRKKVKPYPVTLFGRNIFNIYGNLGPYSAYDRAQTAEHHIQQIYSQKIYVKDSLKSQINRDYIDILYAGKIITSIGEEDALWENASQDSLAKRYLSDIDAQIVNSRKDHALENLTSNWLTALGIVAAFFLLVFFINKLFRRLIKKLILWKTIDKSGLKIKNYQFLFAYPALKILYL
;
A
#
# COMPACT_ATOMS: atom_id res chain seq x y z
N MET A 1 -18.48 28.88 -12.41
CA MET A 1 -17.32 28.03 -12.06
C MET A 1 -17.58 27.44 -10.68
N LEU A 2 -18.19 26.26 -10.64
CA LEU A 2 -18.63 25.58 -9.41
C LEU A 2 -17.43 24.84 -8.80
N ILE A 3 -16.99 25.28 -7.63
CA ILE A 3 -15.95 24.61 -6.84
C ILE A 3 -16.66 23.63 -5.90
N PHE A 4 -16.64 22.34 -6.25
CA PHE A 4 -17.05 21.28 -5.35
C PHE A 4 -15.94 21.05 -4.32
N PHE A 5 -16.15 21.57 -3.11
CA PHE A 5 -15.33 21.26 -1.93
C PHE A 5 -15.72 19.85 -1.46
N ASN A 6 -14.92 18.84 -1.84
CA ASN A 6 -15.08 17.48 -1.33
C ASN A 6 -14.55 17.43 0.10
N ILE A 7 -15.45 17.51 1.08
CA ILE A 7 -15.15 17.28 2.49
C ILE A 7 -15.09 15.75 2.68
N ILE A 8 -13.88 15.20 2.68
CA ILE A 8 -13.65 13.83 3.13
C ILE A 8 -13.74 13.85 4.66
N CYS A 9 -14.91 13.44 5.17
CA CYS A 9 -15.15 13.28 6.59
C CYS A 9 -14.40 12.04 7.10
N PHE A 10 -13.20 12.24 7.67
CA PHE A 10 -12.53 11.19 8.44
C PHE A 10 -13.24 11.04 9.79
N ALA A 11 -14.13 10.05 9.89
CA ALA A 11 -14.71 9.64 11.17
C ALA A 11 -13.63 8.95 12.03
N GLN A 12 -12.90 9.74 12.81
CA GLN A 12 -12.05 9.24 13.89
C GLN A 12 -12.94 8.59 14.95
N VAL A 13 -12.80 7.27 15.13
CA VAL A 13 -13.39 6.58 16.28
C VAL A 13 -12.44 6.80 17.47
N PRO A 14 -12.93 7.22 18.64
CA PRO A 14 -12.09 7.50 19.78
C PRO A 14 -11.33 6.24 20.22
N ALA A 15 -10.02 6.40 20.46
CA ALA A 15 -9.08 5.33 20.82
C ALA A 15 -9.54 4.46 22.02
N GLY A 16 -10.41 4.98 22.89
CA GLY A 16 -10.99 4.23 24.01
C GLY A 16 -11.82 3.00 23.60
N HIS A 17 -12.43 2.99 22.41
CA HIS A 17 -13.29 1.88 21.98
C HIS A 17 -12.53 0.67 21.43
N GLN A 18 -11.30 0.85 20.94
CA GLN A 18 -10.46 -0.25 20.47
C GLN A 18 -9.83 -1.00 21.65
N ASN A 19 -9.36 -0.26 22.66
CA ASN A 19 -8.83 -0.83 23.91
C ASN A 19 -9.88 -1.70 24.63
N SER A 20 -11.16 -1.31 24.62
CA SER A 20 -12.22 -2.10 25.23
C SER A 20 -12.47 -3.44 24.52
N ASN A 21 -12.44 -3.45 23.18
CA ASN A 21 -12.64 -4.68 22.40
C ASN A 21 -11.50 -5.69 22.62
N PHE A 22 -10.27 -5.20 22.71
CA PHE A 22 -9.11 -6.05 23.02
C PHE A 22 -9.20 -6.63 24.43
N ALA A 23 -9.56 -5.82 25.43
CA ALA A 23 -9.76 -6.29 26.80
C ALA A 23 -10.87 -7.35 26.89
N GLU A 24 -11.96 -7.20 26.13
CA GLU A 24 -13.02 -8.23 26.06
C GLU A 24 -12.50 -9.53 25.44
N LEU A 25 -11.73 -9.46 24.34
CA LEU A 25 -11.13 -10.64 23.73
C LEU A 25 -10.16 -11.37 24.65
N LYS A 26 -9.33 -10.64 25.41
CA LYS A 26 -8.41 -11.24 26.37
C LYS A 26 -9.16 -12.02 27.44
N LYS A 27 -10.22 -11.44 28.00
CA LYS A 27 -11.11 -12.13 28.96
C LYS A 27 -11.75 -13.37 28.34
N ILE A 28 -12.22 -13.28 27.09
CA ILE A 28 -12.80 -14.43 26.37
C ILE A 28 -11.74 -15.54 26.20
N LYS A 29 -10.51 -15.20 25.80
CA LYS A 29 -9.41 -16.15 25.62
C LYS A 29 -9.03 -16.84 26.92
N GLU A 30 -8.93 -16.09 28.03
CA GLU A 30 -8.64 -16.63 29.36
C GLU A 30 -9.76 -17.53 29.87
N ASN A 31 -11.02 -17.09 29.78
CA ASN A 31 -12.18 -17.90 30.17
C ASN A 31 -12.25 -19.19 29.36
N ASN A 32 -11.97 -19.15 28.05
CA ASN A 32 -11.92 -20.34 27.22
C ASN A 32 -10.78 -21.28 27.60
N LYS A 33 -9.62 -20.75 27.99
CA LYS A 33 -8.51 -21.56 28.51
C LYS A 33 -8.93 -22.30 29.78
N LEU A 34 -9.60 -21.60 30.69
CA LEU A 34 -10.11 -22.16 31.95
C LEU A 34 -11.22 -23.21 31.71
N LEU A 35 -12.13 -22.96 30.77
CA LEU A 35 -13.18 -23.91 30.40
C LEU A 35 -12.55 -25.18 29.82
N LYS A 36 -11.60 -25.05 28.89
CA LYS A 36 -10.89 -26.18 28.29
C LYS A 36 -10.13 -27.01 29.32
N THR A 37 -9.48 -26.39 30.31
CA THR A 37 -8.79 -27.14 31.37
C THR A 37 -9.79 -27.88 32.25
N LYS A 38 -10.89 -27.23 32.65
CA LYS A 38 -11.96 -27.86 33.43
C LYS A 38 -12.57 -29.06 32.70
N ASP A 39 -12.86 -28.92 31.41
CA ASP A 39 -13.46 -29.97 30.60
C ASP A 39 -12.46 -31.11 30.34
N SER A 40 -11.18 -30.80 30.10
CA SER A 40 -10.12 -31.82 30.00
C SER A 40 -10.02 -32.65 31.29
N ILE A 41 -10.06 -32.01 32.46
CA ILE A 41 -10.03 -32.70 33.77
C ILE A 41 -11.28 -33.55 33.96
N ARG A 42 -12.46 -33.01 33.62
CA ARG A 42 -13.71 -33.79 33.70
C ARG A 42 -13.68 -35.01 32.78
N THR A 43 -13.20 -34.85 31.56
CA THR A 43 -13.11 -35.97 30.61
C THR A 43 -12.08 -37.01 31.02
N SER A 44 -10.99 -36.65 31.71
CA SER A 44 -10.05 -37.64 32.25
C SER A 44 -10.67 -38.41 33.40
N ILE A 45 -11.32 -37.74 34.36
CA ILE A 45 -12.00 -38.40 35.48
C ILE A 45 -13.06 -39.40 34.97
N LEU A 46 -13.88 -39.01 34.00
CA LEU A 46 -14.90 -39.88 33.41
C LEU A 46 -14.32 -41.07 32.64
N LYS A 47 -13.11 -40.94 32.08
CA LYS A 47 -12.40 -42.06 31.43
C LYS A 47 -11.80 -43.00 32.47
N ASP A 48 -11.19 -42.46 33.52
CA ASP A 48 -10.65 -43.25 34.63
C ASP A 48 -11.77 -44.04 35.34
N GLU A 49 -12.96 -43.43 35.50
CA GLU A 49 -14.16 -44.12 36.00
C GLU A 49 -14.60 -45.25 35.06
N LEU A 50 -14.54 -45.04 33.73
CA LEU A 50 -14.88 -46.07 32.75
C LEU A 50 -13.92 -47.27 32.79
N ASP A 51 -12.62 -47.00 32.93
CA ASP A 51 -11.58 -48.04 32.94
C ASP A 51 -11.62 -48.89 34.21
N ASN A 52 -12.11 -48.34 35.33
CA ASN A 52 -12.26 -49.04 36.61
C ASN A 52 -13.53 -49.93 36.71
N ILE A 53 -14.47 -49.84 35.76
CA ILE A 53 -15.69 -50.67 35.76
C ILE A 53 -15.34 -52.08 35.24
N ILE A 54 -15.02 -53.00 36.16
CA ILE A 54 -14.44 -54.32 35.87
C ILE A 54 -15.42 -55.34 35.25
N ASN A 55 -16.74 -55.27 35.45
CA ASN A 55 -17.78 -56.05 34.73
C ASN A 55 -19.13 -55.87 35.47
N SER A 56 -20.06 -55.03 35.00
CA SER A 56 -21.53 -55.17 35.20
C SER A 56 -22.32 -53.95 34.74
N MET A 57 -23.45 -54.18 34.06
CA MET A 57 -24.52 -53.22 33.71
C MET A 57 -24.22 -52.17 32.63
N SER A 58 -24.61 -52.53 31.40
CA SER A 58 -24.63 -51.70 30.19
C SER A 58 -25.27 -50.31 30.36
N LYS A 59 -26.18 -50.12 31.33
CA LYS A 59 -26.93 -48.87 31.50
C LYS A 59 -26.08 -47.70 32.03
N GLU A 60 -25.13 -47.98 32.92
CA GLU A 60 -24.26 -46.95 33.54
C GLU A 60 -23.11 -46.57 32.59
N LEU A 61 -22.55 -47.56 31.90
CA LEU A 61 -21.60 -47.37 30.81
C LEU A 61 -22.18 -46.56 29.64
N GLU A 62 -23.43 -46.84 29.23
CA GLU A 62 -24.10 -46.03 28.20
C GLU A 62 -24.43 -44.61 28.69
N LYS A 63 -24.71 -44.42 29.98
CA LYS A 63 -24.86 -43.08 30.57
C LYS A 63 -23.57 -42.28 30.44
N TYR A 64 -22.42 -42.83 30.81
CA TYR A 64 -21.11 -42.17 30.71
C TYR A 64 -20.68 -41.91 29.25
N LYS A 65 -20.89 -42.86 28.33
CA LYS A 65 -20.69 -42.62 26.89
C LYS A 65 -21.58 -41.51 26.35
N SER A 66 -22.85 -41.49 26.76
CA SER A 66 -23.78 -40.43 26.36
C SER A 66 -23.35 -39.07 26.90
N GLU A 67 -22.78 -39.02 28.11
CA GLU A 67 -22.28 -37.81 28.75
C GLU A 67 -21.02 -37.30 28.04
N LEU A 68 -20.06 -38.17 27.70
CA LEU A 68 -18.91 -37.83 26.87
C LEU A 68 -19.31 -37.33 25.48
N LYS A 69 -20.32 -37.97 24.85
CA LYS A 69 -20.86 -37.54 23.56
C LYS A 69 -21.49 -36.14 23.68
N LYS A 70 -22.26 -35.88 24.74
CA LYS A 70 -22.86 -34.57 25.02
C LYS A 70 -21.80 -33.50 25.22
N ILE A 71 -20.74 -33.79 25.98
CA ILE A 71 -19.59 -32.89 26.17
C ILE A 71 -18.97 -32.56 24.80
N ARG A 72 -18.64 -33.58 24.00
CA ARG A 72 -18.05 -33.38 22.66
C ARG A 72 -18.94 -32.57 21.71
N THR A 73 -20.25 -32.80 21.72
CA THR A 73 -21.19 -32.05 20.87
C THR A 73 -21.38 -30.62 21.36
N ASN A 74 -21.47 -30.41 22.68
CA ASN A 74 -21.53 -29.06 23.26
C ASN A 74 -20.24 -28.28 22.98
N ASP A 75 -19.08 -28.93 23.02
CA ASP A 75 -17.80 -28.32 22.67
C ASP A 75 -17.80 -27.86 21.22
N SER A 76 -18.30 -28.69 20.30
CA SER A 76 -18.36 -28.36 18.87
C SER A 76 -19.26 -27.14 18.59
N LEU A 77 -20.44 -27.09 19.22
CA LEU A 77 -21.35 -25.95 19.13
C LEU A 77 -20.78 -24.70 19.81
N GLY A 78 -20.15 -24.86 20.97
CA GLY A 78 -19.50 -23.79 21.72
C GLY A 78 -18.35 -23.15 20.95
N ILE A 79 -17.52 -23.96 20.27
CA ILE A 79 -16.42 -23.47 19.42
C ILE A 79 -16.97 -22.62 18.26
N ALA A 80 -18.06 -23.04 17.63
CA ALA A 80 -18.68 -22.28 16.54
C ALA A 80 -19.18 -20.91 17.02
N VAL A 81 -19.94 -20.88 18.13
CA VAL A 81 -20.44 -19.64 18.74
C VAL A 81 -19.30 -18.72 19.18
N GLN A 82 -18.23 -19.28 19.75
CA GLN A 82 -17.04 -18.51 20.14
C GLN A 82 -16.34 -17.90 18.92
N LYS A 83 -16.18 -18.68 17.85
CA LYS A 83 -15.57 -18.20 16.59
C LYS A 83 -16.41 -17.07 16.00
N GLU A 84 -17.73 -17.18 16.03
CA GLU A 84 -18.62 -16.10 15.61
C GLU A 84 -18.48 -14.85 16.47
N LYS A 85 -18.40 -14.98 17.80
CA LYS A 85 -18.18 -13.84 18.70
C LYS A 85 -16.85 -13.14 18.41
N ILE A 86 -15.76 -13.90 18.20
CA ILE A 86 -14.45 -13.34 17.81
C ILE A 86 -14.54 -12.64 16.46
N ASN A 87 -15.21 -13.24 15.47
CA ASN A 87 -15.40 -12.64 14.16
C ASN A 87 -16.24 -11.35 14.22
N ALA A 88 -17.25 -11.29 15.09
CA ALA A 88 -18.03 -10.09 15.32
C ALA A 88 -17.18 -8.96 15.93
N LEU A 89 -16.28 -9.29 16.85
CA LEU A 89 -15.33 -8.33 17.43
C LEU A 89 -14.32 -7.85 16.38
N ARG A 90 -13.82 -8.75 15.51
CA ARG A 90 -12.93 -8.39 14.39
C ARG A 90 -13.54 -7.35 13.46
N LYS A 91 -14.83 -7.47 13.12
CA LYS A 91 -15.53 -6.50 12.26
C LYS A 91 -15.61 -5.09 12.88
N LYS A 92 -15.47 -4.95 14.19
CA LYS A 92 -15.54 -3.67 14.89
C LYS A 92 -14.19 -2.95 15.01
N VAL A 93 -13.08 -3.66 14.81
CA VAL A 93 -11.75 -3.07 14.93
C VAL A 93 -11.37 -2.38 13.63
N LYS A 94 -10.91 -1.12 13.73
CA LYS A 94 -10.43 -0.38 12.58
C LYS A 94 -8.92 -0.61 12.42
N PRO A 95 -8.46 -1.18 11.29
CA PRO A 95 -7.04 -1.24 10.99
C PRO A 95 -6.51 0.15 10.62
N TYR A 96 -5.24 0.40 10.94
CA TYR A 96 -4.47 1.54 10.46
C TYR A 96 -3.47 1.04 9.40
N PRO A 97 -3.71 1.32 8.11
CA PRO A 97 -2.83 0.85 7.05
C PRO A 97 -1.50 1.59 7.07
N VAL A 98 -0.43 0.89 6.71
CA VAL A 98 0.90 1.43 6.43
C VAL A 98 1.09 1.41 4.93
N THR A 99 1.18 2.59 4.35
CA THR A 99 1.20 2.80 2.91
C THR A 99 2.52 3.40 2.41
N LEU A 100 2.89 3.06 1.17
CA LEU A 100 3.99 3.68 0.43
C LEU A 100 3.46 4.08 -0.96
N PHE A 101 3.55 5.37 -1.29
CA PHE A 101 2.98 5.95 -2.52
C PHE A 101 1.51 5.57 -2.77
N GLY A 102 0.70 5.51 -1.71
CA GLY A 102 -0.72 5.16 -1.78
C GLY A 102 -1.02 3.67 -1.91
N ARG A 103 -0.01 2.79 -1.99
CA ARG A 103 -0.18 1.34 -1.92
C ARG A 103 -0.06 0.86 -0.47
N ASN A 104 -1.02 0.04 -0.03
CA ASN A 104 -0.97 -0.56 1.29
C ASN A 104 0.08 -1.68 1.35
N ILE A 105 0.88 -1.69 2.42
CA ILE A 105 1.88 -2.73 2.70
C ILE A 105 1.32 -3.70 3.74
N PHE A 106 0.93 -3.21 4.91
CA PHE A 106 0.36 -4.00 6.01
C PHE A 106 -0.48 -3.11 6.94
N ASN A 107 -1.23 -3.72 7.86
CA ASN A 107 -2.10 -2.99 8.80
C ASN A 107 -1.58 -3.10 10.24
N ILE A 108 -1.80 -2.06 11.03
CA ILE A 108 -1.54 -2.04 12.49
C ILE A 108 -2.88 -1.91 13.22
N TYR A 109 -3.02 -2.64 14.32
CA TYR A 109 -4.28 -2.72 15.07
C TYR A 109 -4.12 -2.28 16.52
N GLY A 110 -3.07 -2.75 17.19
CA GLY A 110 -2.88 -2.54 18.61
C GLY A 110 -2.18 -1.24 18.96
N ASN A 111 -2.26 -0.84 20.23
CA ASN A 111 -1.42 0.22 20.78
C ASN A 111 -0.10 -0.38 21.30
N LEU A 112 0.97 0.42 21.32
CA LEU A 112 2.27 -0.01 21.84
C LEU A 112 2.76 1.00 22.88
N GLY A 113 2.60 0.66 24.16
CA GLY A 113 2.92 1.56 25.26
C GLY A 113 2.16 2.89 25.12
N PRO A 114 2.85 4.04 25.08
CA PRO A 114 2.21 5.35 24.88
C PRO A 114 1.80 5.64 23.44
N TYR A 115 2.23 4.84 22.47
CA TYR A 115 1.98 5.07 21.05
C TYR A 115 0.66 4.43 20.61
N SER A 116 -0.21 5.21 19.98
CA SER A 116 -1.45 4.68 19.41
C SER A 116 -1.18 3.86 18.14
N ALA A 117 -2.10 2.99 17.75
CA ALA A 117 -2.05 2.23 16.50
C ALA A 117 -1.87 3.15 15.27
N TYR A 118 -2.48 4.33 15.31
CA TYR A 118 -2.32 5.38 14.30
C TYR A 118 -0.89 5.93 14.27
N ASP A 119 -0.34 6.33 15.42
CA ASP A 119 1.02 6.90 15.50
C ASP A 119 2.07 5.87 15.07
N ARG A 120 1.86 4.60 15.43
CA ARG A 120 2.68 3.47 14.98
C ARG A 120 2.65 3.33 13.47
N ALA A 121 1.47 3.40 12.86
CA ALA A 121 1.33 3.29 11.41
C ALA A 121 2.05 4.46 10.71
N GLN A 122 1.82 5.69 11.17
CA GLN A 122 2.50 6.88 10.63
C GLN A 122 4.02 6.82 10.78
N THR A 123 4.51 6.35 11.94
CA THR A 123 5.96 6.20 12.18
C THR A 123 6.56 5.15 11.25
N ALA A 124 5.88 4.01 11.08
CA ALA A 124 6.31 2.96 10.17
C ALA A 124 6.33 3.44 8.71
N GLU A 125 5.28 4.15 8.27
CA GLU A 125 5.22 4.77 6.94
C GLU A 125 6.41 5.70 6.71
N HIS A 126 6.69 6.60 7.67
CA HIS A 126 7.81 7.52 7.58
C HIS A 126 9.16 6.79 7.51
N HIS A 127 9.39 5.77 8.34
CA HIS A 127 10.61 4.97 8.28
C HIS A 127 10.76 4.23 6.95
N ILE A 128 9.69 3.65 6.40
CA ILE A 128 9.71 2.97 5.10
C ILE A 128 10.02 3.96 3.97
N GLN A 129 9.42 5.17 4.01
CA GLN A 129 9.73 6.24 3.06
C GLN A 129 11.21 6.67 3.14
N GLN A 130 11.78 6.74 4.34
CA GLN A 130 13.21 7.02 4.52
C GLN A 130 14.11 5.91 3.99
N ILE A 131 13.68 4.65 4.04
CA ILE A 131 14.40 3.53 3.42
C ILE A 131 14.30 3.58 1.90
N TYR A 132 13.13 3.94 1.37
CA TYR A 132 12.92 4.12 -0.05
C TYR A 132 13.76 5.27 -0.63
N SER A 133 13.88 6.40 0.09
CA SER A 133 14.65 7.56 -0.36
C SER A 133 16.16 7.35 -0.37
N GLN A 134 16.67 6.31 0.29
CA GLN A 134 18.08 5.96 0.23
C GLN A 134 18.48 5.50 -1.18
N LYS A 135 19.70 5.87 -1.59
CA LYS A 135 20.25 5.52 -2.91
C LYS A 135 20.40 4.02 -3.11
N ILE A 136 20.70 3.29 -2.03
CA ILE A 136 20.94 1.84 -2.04
C ILE A 136 19.99 1.19 -1.03
N TYR A 137 19.28 0.17 -1.48
CA TYR A 137 18.47 -0.71 -0.64
C TYR A 137 19.17 -2.07 -0.52
N VAL A 138 19.48 -2.49 0.70
CA VAL A 138 20.11 -3.78 0.98
C VAL A 138 19.11 -4.68 1.67
N LYS A 139 18.60 -5.68 0.93
CA LYS A 139 17.58 -6.62 1.43
C LYS A 139 17.98 -7.31 2.73
N ASP A 140 19.24 -7.76 2.84
CA ASP A 140 19.75 -8.46 4.02
C ASP A 140 19.80 -7.59 5.29
N SER A 141 19.66 -6.27 5.14
CA SER A 141 19.59 -5.35 6.28
C SER A 141 18.20 -5.31 6.93
N LEU A 142 17.17 -5.85 6.26
CA LEU A 142 15.81 -5.97 6.78
C LEU A 142 15.66 -7.27 7.56
N LYS A 143 15.45 -7.19 8.88
CA LYS A 143 15.41 -8.36 9.78
C LYS A 143 14.34 -8.20 10.86
N SER A 144 13.89 -9.32 11.41
CA SER A 144 13.06 -9.34 12.62
C SER A 144 13.88 -9.75 13.84
N GLN A 145 13.65 -9.12 14.97
CA GLN A 145 14.27 -9.46 16.25
C GLN A 145 13.19 -9.70 17.29
N ILE A 146 13.28 -10.83 18.00
CA ILE A 146 12.36 -11.13 19.09
C ILE A 146 12.79 -10.35 20.32
N ASN A 147 11.85 -9.61 20.88
CA ASN A 147 11.91 -8.93 22.16
C ASN A 147 10.81 -9.53 23.05
N ARG A 148 10.97 -9.51 24.38
CA ARG A 148 10.14 -10.27 25.36
C ARG A 148 8.68 -10.51 24.93
N ASP A 149 7.94 -9.44 24.66
CA ASP A 149 6.51 -9.49 24.30
C ASP A 149 6.22 -9.07 22.85
N TYR A 150 7.26 -8.67 22.09
CA TYR A 150 7.13 -8.02 20.78
C TYR A 150 8.16 -8.55 19.78
N ILE A 151 7.81 -8.54 18.50
CA ILE A 151 8.80 -8.80 17.44
C ILE A 151 9.09 -7.51 16.70
N ASP A 152 10.31 -7.00 16.84
CA ASP A 152 10.77 -5.77 16.22
C ASP A 152 11.19 -6.03 14.78
N ILE A 153 10.64 -5.25 13.84
CA ILE A 153 11.06 -5.23 12.44
C ILE A 153 12.08 -4.11 12.29
N LEU A 154 13.29 -4.47 11.87
CA LEU A 154 14.45 -3.60 11.84
C LEU A 154 14.97 -3.47 10.41
N TYR A 155 15.47 -2.29 10.06
CA TYR A 155 16.30 -2.08 8.88
C TYR A 155 17.58 -1.37 9.28
N ALA A 156 18.73 -1.99 8.97
CA ALA A 156 20.06 -1.46 9.29
C ALA A 156 20.21 -1.04 10.77
N GLY A 157 19.62 -1.81 11.69
CA GLY A 157 19.65 -1.56 13.13
C GLY A 157 18.61 -0.54 13.64
N LYS A 158 17.80 0.08 12.77
CA LYS A 158 16.72 0.98 13.16
C LYS A 158 15.38 0.26 13.15
N ILE A 159 14.57 0.44 14.18
CA ILE A 159 13.24 -0.17 14.29
C ILE A 159 12.28 0.56 13.35
N ILE A 160 11.67 -0.18 12.42
CA ILE A 160 10.58 0.30 11.57
C ILE A 160 9.27 0.27 12.37
N THR A 161 8.95 -0.90 12.93
CA THR A 161 7.75 -1.15 13.73
C THR A 161 7.95 -2.37 14.61
N SER A 162 7.16 -2.51 15.67
CA SER A 162 7.17 -3.67 16.57
C SER A 162 5.83 -4.38 16.48
N ILE A 163 5.80 -5.71 16.47
CA ILE A 163 4.58 -6.52 16.33
C ILE A 163 4.17 -7.04 17.70
N GLY A 164 3.00 -6.60 18.19
CA GLY A 164 2.43 -7.08 19.44
C GLY A 164 1.56 -8.32 19.28
N GLU A 165 1.20 -8.93 20.42
CA GLU A 165 0.23 -10.04 20.44
C GLU A 165 -1.12 -9.59 19.88
N GLU A 166 -1.50 -8.32 20.10
CA GLU A 166 -2.75 -7.76 19.58
C GLU A 166 -2.79 -7.80 18.05
N ASP A 167 -1.72 -7.34 17.39
CA ASP A 167 -1.64 -7.31 15.93
C ASP A 167 -1.74 -8.73 15.35
N ALA A 168 -1.03 -9.68 15.95
CA ALA A 168 -1.08 -11.09 15.58
C ALA A 168 -2.48 -11.73 15.78
N LEU A 169 -3.17 -11.35 16.87
CA LEU A 169 -4.52 -11.83 17.17
C LEU A 169 -5.54 -11.37 16.13
N TRP A 170 -5.46 -10.10 15.72
CA TRP A 170 -6.37 -9.52 14.73
C TRP A 170 -6.17 -10.12 13.34
N GLU A 171 -4.92 -10.41 12.96
CA GLU A 171 -4.55 -11.06 11.69
C GLU A 171 -4.64 -12.60 11.72
N ASN A 172 -5.12 -13.18 12.83
CA ASN A 172 -5.23 -14.64 13.01
C ASN A 172 -3.93 -15.40 12.75
N ALA A 173 -2.80 -14.81 13.13
CA ALA A 173 -1.46 -15.26 12.83
C ALA A 173 -0.63 -15.39 14.12
N SER A 174 0.46 -16.15 14.10
CA SER A 174 1.48 -16.03 15.17
C SER A 174 2.32 -14.79 14.92
N GLN A 175 2.89 -14.19 15.97
CA GLN A 175 3.78 -13.03 15.84
C GLN A 175 4.93 -13.33 14.86
N ASP A 176 5.54 -14.53 14.91
CA ASP A 176 6.60 -14.93 13.98
C ASP A 176 6.14 -14.98 12.52
N SER A 177 4.96 -15.55 12.27
CA SER A 177 4.42 -15.65 10.92
C SER A 177 4.05 -14.27 10.36
N LEU A 178 3.56 -13.38 11.23
CA LEU A 178 3.22 -12.01 10.88
C LEU A 178 4.49 -11.20 10.58
N ALA A 179 5.54 -11.37 11.39
CA ALA A 179 6.84 -10.74 11.17
C ALA A 179 7.44 -11.14 9.81
N LYS A 180 7.45 -12.43 9.48
CA LYS A 180 7.92 -12.90 8.16
C LYS A 180 7.12 -12.31 7.00
N ARG A 181 5.80 -12.19 7.17
CA ARG A 181 4.92 -11.57 6.18
C ARG A 181 5.28 -10.09 5.99
N TYR A 182 5.43 -9.34 7.08
CA TYR A 182 5.79 -7.92 7.02
C TYR A 182 7.15 -7.70 6.37
N LEU A 183 8.15 -8.52 6.69
CA LEU A 183 9.46 -8.46 6.02
C LEU A 183 9.32 -8.65 4.50
N SER A 184 8.54 -9.65 4.08
CA SER A 184 8.29 -9.92 2.67
C SER A 184 7.51 -8.80 1.98
N ASP A 185 6.48 -8.27 2.63
CA ASP A 185 5.63 -7.22 2.06
C ASP A 185 6.39 -5.90 1.93
N ILE A 186 7.21 -5.55 2.94
CA ILE A 186 8.08 -4.37 2.90
C ILE A 186 9.12 -4.49 1.78
N ASP A 187 9.82 -5.63 1.69
CA ASP A 187 10.81 -5.89 0.63
C ASP A 187 10.16 -5.81 -0.76
N ALA A 188 9.04 -6.51 -0.95
CA ALA A 188 8.32 -6.52 -2.22
C ALA A 188 7.87 -5.10 -2.62
N GLN A 189 7.31 -4.33 -1.70
CA GLN A 189 6.82 -2.99 -2.00
C GLN A 189 7.97 -2.03 -2.30
N ILE A 190 9.08 -2.06 -1.55
CA ILE A 190 10.24 -1.20 -1.83
C ILE A 190 10.85 -1.55 -3.21
N VAL A 191 11.02 -2.85 -3.50
CA VAL A 191 11.59 -3.29 -4.78
C VAL A 191 10.67 -2.93 -5.94
N ASN A 192 9.36 -3.15 -5.81
CA ASN A 192 8.39 -2.83 -6.86
C ASN A 192 8.27 -1.32 -7.08
N SER A 193 8.17 -0.51 -6.02
CA SER A 193 8.14 0.94 -6.15
C SER A 193 9.41 1.48 -6.83
N ARG A 194 10.59 0.92 -6.53
CA ARG A 194 11.83 1.34 -7.22
C ARG A 194 11.84 0.96 -8.69
N LYS A 195 11.30 -0.21 -9.06
CA LYS A 195 11.16 -0.63 -10.46
C LYS A 195 10.17 0.24 -11.21
N ASP A 196 8.99 0.47 -10.63
CA ASP A 196 7.92 1.28 -11.22
C ASP A 196 8.44 2.71 -11.48
N HIS A 197 9.07 3.34 -10.48
CA HIS A 197 9.65 4.67 -10.64
C HIS A 197 10.84 4.70 -11.61
N ALA A 198 11.64 3.64 -11.72
CA ALA A 198 12.69 3.57 -12.73
C ALA A 198 12.10 3.54 -14.15
N LEU A 199 11.02 2.78 -14.37
CA LEU A 199 10.33 2.70 -15.66
C LEU A 199 9.59 4.00 -16.01
N GLU A 200 8.91 4.61 -15.04
CA GLU A 200 8.27 5.93 -15.20
C GLU A 200 9.31 7.00 -15.54
N ASN A 201 10.44 7.04 -14.83
CA ASN A 201 11.50 7.99 -15.12
C ASN A 201 12.10 7.77 -16.51
N LEU A 202 12.32 6.53 -16.92
CA LEU A 202 12.80 6.23 -18.28
C LEU A 202 11.79 6.74 -19.32
N THR A 203 10.53 6.38 -19.22
CA THR A 203 9.51 6.78 -20.22
C THR A 203 9.26 8.29 -20.25
N SER A 204 9.15 8.94 -19.09
CA SER A 204 8.92 10.38 -18.98
C SER A 204 10.12 11.19 -19.49
N ASN A 205 11.35 10.75 -19.20
CA ASN A 205 12.56 11.41 -19.69
C ASN A 205 12.66 11.30 -21.21
N TRP A 206 12.29 10.17 -21.81
CA TRP A 206 12.27 10.03 -23.28
C TRP A 206 11.17 10.88 -23.92
N LEU A 207 9.98 10.95 -23.33
CA LEU A 207 8.89 11.76 -23.83
C LEU A 207 9.21 13.26 -23.79
N THR A 208 9.78 13.74 -22.68
CA THR A 208 10.19 15.14 -22.55
C THR A 208 11.32 15.50 -23.50
N ALA A 209 12.34 14.64 -23.63
CA ALA A 209 13.41 14.82 -24.61
C ALA A 209 12.88 14.86 -26.05
N LEU A 210 11.99 13.94 -26.41
CA LEU A 210 11.34 13.92 -27.72
C LEU A 210 10.49 15.17 -27.95
N GLY A 211 9.77 15.63 -26.92
CA GLY A 211 8.97 16.86 -26.96
C GLY A 211 9.80 18.10 -27.28
N ILE A 212 10.98 18.23 -26.66
CA ILE A 212 11.90 19.34 -26.93
C ILE A 212 12.40 19.30 -28.39
N VAL A 213 12.79 18.11 -28.87
CA VAL A 213 13.25 17.93 -30.27
C VAL A 213 12.12 18.27 -31.25
N ALA A 214 10.91 17.77 -31.01
CA ALA A 214 9.74 18.05 -31.84
C ALA A 214 9.39 19.55 -31.84
N ALA A 215 9.46 20.22 -30.69
CA ALA A 215 9.24 21.66 -30.57
C ALA A 215 10.27 22.46 -31.39
N PHE A 216 11.55 22.06 -31.35
CA PHE A 216 12.60 22.67 -32.17
C PHE A 216 12.33 22.52 -33.67
N PHE A 217 11.97 21.31 -34.12
CA PHE A 217 11.60 21.07 -35.53
C PHE A 217 10.39 21.90 -35.96
N LEU A 218 9.35 21.97 -35.12
CA LEU A 218 8.18 22.80 -35.38
C LEU A 218 8.57 24.27 -35.52
N LEU A 219 9.42 24.79 -34.65
CA LEU A 219 9.90 26.16 -34.68
C LEU A 219 10.60 26.48 -36.01
N VAL A 220 11.55 25.63 -36.44
CA VAL A 220 12.23 25.78 -37.73
C VAL A 220 11.25 25.70 -38.90
N PHE A 221 10.29 24.77 -38.85
CA PHE A 221 9.26 24.64 -39.87
C PHE A 221 8.39 25.89 -39.99
N PHE A 222 7.95 26.46 -38.86
CA PHE A 222 7.14 27.67 -38.82
C PHE A 222 7.91 28.89 -39.33
N ILE A 223 9.16 29.05 -38.93
CA ILE A 223 10.04 30.12 -39.42
C ILE A 223 10.16 30.02 -40.95
N ASN A 224 10.51 28.85 -41.48
CA ASN A 224 10.61 28.63 -42.93
C ASN A 224 9.29 28.87 -43.67
N LYS A 225 8.15 28.49 -43.07
CA LYS A 225 6.83 28.76 -43.62
C LYS A 225 6.51 30.26 -43.64
N LEU A 226 6.88 30.99 -42.59
CA LEU A 226 6.66 32.43 -42.49
C LEU A 226 7.53 33.19 -43.49
N PHE A 227 8.83 32.90 -43.56
CA PHE A 227 9.74 33.49 -44.54
C PHE A 227 9.26 33.29 -45.99
N ARG A 228 8.82 32.07 -46.34
CA ARG A 228 8.24 31.81 -47.67
C ARG A 228 6.99 32.66 -47.94
N ARG A 229 6.12 32.88 -46.95
CA ARG A 229 4.95 33.76 -47.11
C ARG A 229 5.33 35.23 -47.24
N LEU A 230 6.31 35.69 -46.47
CA LEU A 230 6.82 37.06 -46.54
C LEU A 230 7.47 37.34 -47.89
N ILE A 231 8.36 36.45 -48.37
CA ILE A 231 9.00 36.57 -49.69
C ILE A 231 7.94 36.57 -50.81
N LYS A 232 6.94 35.68 -50.76
CA LYS A 232 5.85 35.69 -51.74
C LYS A 232 5.05 36.99 -51.73
N LYS A 233 4.73 37.54 -50.55
CA LYS A 233 4.05 38.85 -50.44
C LYS A 233 4.91 39.98 -51.00
N LEU A 234 6.22 39.99 -50.71
CA LEU A 234 7.16 40.98 -51.24
C LEU A 234 7.29 40.90 -52.77
N ILE A 235 7.37 39.69 -53.34
CA ILE A 235 7.39 39.50 -54.80
C ILE A 235 6.05 39.96 -55.41
N LEU A 236 4.91 39.63 -54.80
CA LEU A 236 3.60 40.06 -55.30
C LEU A 236 3.45 41.58 -55.29
N TRP A 237 3.91 42.24 -54.21
CA TRP A 237 3.95 43.70 -54.12
C TRP A 237 4.90 44.31 -55.15
N LYS A 238 6.07 43.69 -55.38
CA LYS A 238 7.01 44.12 -56.42
C LYS A 238 6.47 43.91 -57.85
N THR A 239 5.56 42.96 -58.07
CA THR A 239 4.90 42.79 -59.38
C THR A 239 3.74 43.74 -59.63
N ILE A 240 3.22 44.43 -58.59
CA ILE A 240 2.24 45.51 -58.75
C ILE A 240 2.93 46.81 -59.17
N ASP A 241 4.24 46.95 -58.93
CA ASP A 241 5.04 48.09 -59.41
C ASP A 241 5.87 47.72 -60.65
N LYS A 242 5.17 47.38 -61.75
CA LYS A 242 5.71 47.46 -63.12
C LYS A 242 5.55 48.86 -63.72
N SER A 243 5.33 49.86 -62.88
CA SER A 243 5.46 51.27 -63.24
C SER A 243 6.84 51.73 -62.81
N GLY A 244 7.80 51.71 -63.74
CA GLY A 244 9.08 52.37 -63.52
C GLY A 244 8.84 53.78 -62.99
N LEU A 245 9.47 54.13 -61.86
CA LEU A 245 9.45 55.45 -61.27
C LEU A 245 9.95 56.47 -62.31
N LYS A 246 9.01 57.15 -62.99
CA LYS A 246 9.29 58.30 -63.84
C LYS A 246 9.30 59.55 -62.97
N ILE A 247 10.50 60.05 -62.67
CA ILE A 247 10.68 61.42 -62.23
C ILE A 247 11.57 62.10 -63.26
N LYS A 248 10.96 63.06 -63.98
CA LYS A 248 11.60 64.06 -64.86
C LYS A 248 12.87 63.58 -65.60
N ASN A 249 12.64 62.98 -66.77
CA ASN A 249 13.58 62.89 -67.90
C ASN A 249 14.95 62.20 -67.69
N TYR A 250 15.11 61.29 -66.74
CA TYR A 250 16.28 60.39 -66.73
C TYR A 250 15.92 58.93 -66.47
N GLN A 251 16.47 58.05 -67.32
CA GLN A 251 16.29 56.61 -67.30
C GLN A 251 17.45 56.02 -66.50
N PHE A 252 17.20 55.54 -65.29
CA PHE A 252 18.20 54.79 -64.53
C PHE A 252 17.69 53.37 -64.26
N LEU A 253 18.63 52.44 -64.43
CA LEU A 253 18.61 51.02 -64.05
C LEU A 253 18.18 50.04 -65.16
N PHE A 254 19.22 49.52 -65.82
CA PHE A 254 19.19 48.26 -66.54
C PHE A 254 18.49 47.17 -65.71
N ALA A 255 17.51 46.53 -66.32
CA ALA A 255 16.96 45.28 -65.82
C ALA A 255 18.07 44.21 -65.89
N TYR A 256 18.60 43.80 -64.75
CA TYR A 256 19.37 42.55 -64.69
C TYR A 256 18.39 41.37 -64.61
N PRO A 257 18.35 40.48 -65.61
CA PRO A 257 17.58 39.25 -65.52
C PRO A 257 18.36 38.22 -64.67
N ALA A 258 17.61 37.55 -63.77
CA ALA A 258 17.88 36.25 -63.17
C ALA A 258 19.34 35.75 -63.08
N LEU A 259 19.96 35.91 -61.91
CA LEU A 259 21.06 35.04 -61.48
C LEU A 259 20.54 34.03 -60.45
N LYS A 260 20.29 32.84 -60.98
CA LYS A 260 20.18 31.55 -60.30
C LYS A 260 21.45 31.32 -59.49
N ILE A 261 21.42 31.58 -58.19
CA ILE A 261 22.49 31.16 -57.28
C ILE A 261 22.05 29.87 -56.60
N LEU A 262 22.86 28.86 -56.89
CA LEU A 262 22.86 27.47 -56.45
C LEU A 262 22.52 27.30 -54.96
N TYR A 263 21.77 26.25 -54.69
CA TYR A 263 21.74 25.54 -53.42
C TYR A 263 23.09 24.83 -53.24
N LEU A 264 23.80 25.10 -52.15
CA LEU A 264 24.73 24.17 -51.51
C LEU A 264 24.57 24.31 -49.99
#